data_AF-A0A562ERX3-F1
#
_entry.id   AF-A0A562ERX3-F1
#
_cell.length_a   1.000
_cell.length_b   1.000
_cell.length_c   1.000
_cell.angle_alpha   90.00
_cell.angle_beta   90.00
_cell.angle_gamma   90.00
#
_symmetry.space_group_name_H-M   'P 1'
#
loop_
_entity.id
_entity.type
_entity.pdbx_description
1 polymer ?
#
loop_
_entity_poly.entity_id
_entity_poly.type
_entity_poly.pdbx_seq_one_letter_code
_entity_poly.pdbx_strand_id
1 'polypeptide(L)'
;MDPNNTPDETRAAVNPVAATLDLLGDRLTLALLGHAFVSGTTRFTRWLELTGAPPSVLTDRLNSLAEAGVLERSPQSAGSDRHDYLLTELGNATWPILVCIWGWQREWTPEGAWQPDLVHTACGHRGPATIRCGACGTAVTGADTDIEMDAEAIWTVTSGARRRSSRGPARGAAGADMQFNAVMEAIGDRWSGAITGLALAGTRRFGRFRSALDISPTTLTDRLARLCAVEILERPAGSEREYRLTPRGRALFGVFVFLIRWSMQAFPQVPGPLQVLHRDCGNLLRPELQCRGCDGPVNRESARIESIVPRPHA
;
A
#
# COMPACT_ATOMS: atom_id res chain seq x y z
N MET A 1 6.64 -19.22 48.06
CA MET A 1 7.35 -18.12 47.37
C MET A 1 8.27 -18.79 46.38
N ASP A 2 7.79 -18.99 45.16
CA ASP A 2 8.56 -19.62 44.09
C ASP A 2 9.31 -18.52 43.31
N PRO A 3 10.65 -18.56 43.22
CA PRO A 3 11.44 -17.49 42.60
C PRO A 3 11.66 -17.69 41.09
N ASN A 4 10.81 -18.44 40.39
CA ASN A 4 11.04 -18.79 38.99
C ASN A 4 9.91 -18.33 38.04
N ASN A 5 9.64 -17.02 38.05
CA ASN A 5 8.83 -16.38 37.01
C ASN A 5 9.69 -15.36 36.25
N THR A 6 10.58 -15.86 35.40
CA THR A 6 11.18 -15.08 34.32
C THR A 6 10.08 -14.75 33.30
N PRO A 7 9.80 -13.46 33.00
CA PRO A 7 8.89 -13.10 31.92
C PRO A 7 9.44 -13.61 30.59
N ASP A 8 8.59 -14.35 29.88
CA ASP A 8 8.69 -14.85 28.51
C ASP A 8 9.60 -14.00 27.60
N GLU A 9 10.80 -14.51 27.34
CA GLU A 9 11.74 -13.99 26.33
C GLU A 9 11.19 -14.27 24.92
N THR A 10 10.98 -13.20 24.16
CA THR A 10 11.00 -13.17 22.67
C THR A 10 9.71 -13.49 21.91
N ARG A 11 8.60 -12.80 22.22
CA ARG A 11 7.64 -12.44 21.16
C ARG A 11 8.26 -11.28 20.37
N ALA A 12 8.95 -11.57 19.27
CA ALA A 12 9.47 -10.55 18.36
C ALA A 12 8.38 -9.50 18.10
N ALA A 13 8.62 -8.26 18.52
CA ALA A 13 7.65 -7.18 18.37
C ALA A 13 7.28 -7.06 16.89
N VAL A 14 6.02 -7.27 16.54
CA VAL A 14 5.52 -7.15 15.17
C VAL A 14 5.73 -5.70 14.75
N ASN A 15 6.52 -5.45 13.71
CA ASN A 15 6.62 -4.13 13.11
C ASN A 15 5.38 -3.89 12.22
N PRO A 16 4.47 -2.96 12.57
CA PRO A 16 3.20 -2.79 11.87
C PRO A 16 3.37 -2.40 10.40
N VAL A 17 4.35 -1.56 10.10
CA VAL A 17 4.59 -1.04 8.75
C VAL A 17 5.17 -2.11 7.85
N ALA A 18 6.17 -2.87 8.34
CA ALA A 18 6.73 -3.98 7.61
C ALA A 18 5.69 -5.09 7.38
N ALA A 19 4.91 -5.44 8.40
CA ALA A 19 3.82 -6.41 8.28
C ALA A 19 2.76 -5.95 7.26
N THR A 20 2.45 -4.65 7.23
CA THR A 20 1.55 -4.05 6.25
C THR A 20 2.12 -4.13 4.83
N LEU A 21 3.39 -3.81 4.62
CA LEU A 21 4.06 -3.94 3.31
C LEU A 21 4.22 -5.39 2.87
N ASP A 22 4.31 -6.34 3.80
CA ASP A 22 4.35 -7.77 3.50
C ASP A 22 2.98 -8.34 3.14
N LEU A 23 1.91 -7.79 3.71
CA LEU A 23 0.54 -8.15 3.37
C LEU A 23 0.08 -7.46 2.07
N LEU A 24 0.14 -6.13 2.02
CA LEU A 24 -0.42 -5.31 0.93
C LEU A 24 0.56 -5.06 -0.22
N GLY A 25 1.87 -5.22 0.00
CA GLY A 25 2.89 -5.13 -1.03
C GLY A 25 3.09 -6.42 -1.81
N ASP A 26 2.02 -7.21 -1.98
CA ASP A 26 1.96 -8.43 -2.79
C ASP A 26 0.99 -8.24 -3.95
N ARG A 27 1.43 -8.58 -5.17
CA ARG A 27 0.66 -8.32 -6.40
C ARG A 27 -0.68 -9.05 -6.41
N LEU A 28 -0.71 -10.29 -5.93
CA LEU A 28 -1.95 -11.06 -5.87
C LEU A 28 -2.90 -10.43 -4.85
N THR A 29 -2.41 -10.00 -3.69
CA THR A 29 -3.22 -9.28 -2.70
C THR A 29 -3.86 -8.01 -3.27
N LEU A 30 -3.09 -7.18 -3.98
CA LEU A 30 -3.65 -5.99 -4.63
C LEU A 30 -4.69 -6.33 -5.70
N ALA A 31 -4.47 -7.38 -6.49
CA ALA A 31 -5.45 -7.88 -7.45
C ALA A 31 -6.72 -8.37 -6.76
N LEU A 32 -6.58 -9.10 -5.65
CA LEU A 32 -7.71 -9.54 -4.85
C LEU A 32 -8.48 -8.32 -4.35
N LEU A 33 -7.88 -7.46 -3.53
CA LEU A 33 -8.58 -6.29 -3.00
C LEU A 33 -9.18 -5.41 -4.13
N GLY A 34 -8.45 -5.24 -5.23
CA GLY A 34 -8.92 -4.57 -6.44
C GLY A 34 -10.25 -5.13 -6.95
N HIS A 35 -10.35 -6.43 -7.27
CA HIS A 35 -11.62 -6.95 -7.77
C HIS A 35 -12.72 -7.06 -6.69
N ALA A 36 -12.37 -7.12 -5.40
CA ALA A 36 -13.38 -7.06 -4.33
C ALA A 36 -14.14 -5.74 -4.41
N PHE A 37 -13.44 -4.64 -4.67
CA PHE A 37 -14.04 -3.32 -4.83
C PHE A 37 -14.66 -3.08 -6.22
N VAL A 38 -13.97 -3.46 -7.30
CA VAL A 38 -14.44 -3.18 -8.68
C VAL A 38 -15.58 -4.11 -9.09
N SER A 39 -15.41 -5.41 -8.87
CA SER A 39 -16.35 -6.44 -9.34
C SER A 39 -17.29 -6.94 -8.26
N GLY A 40 -17.08 -6.57 -6.99
CA GLY A 40 -17.86 -7.08 -5.86
C GLY A 40 -17.70 -8.59 -5.66
N THR A 41 -16.61 -9.19 -6.16
CA THR A 41 -16.44 -10.64 -6.08
C THR A 41 -16.17 -11.09 -4.65
N THR A 42 -16.93 -12.07 -4.20
CA THR A 42 -16.77 -12.72 -2.89
C THR A 42 -16.45 -14.21 -3.04
N ARG A 43 -16.57 -14.76 -4.26
CA ARG A 43 -16.53 -16.20 -4.52
C ARG A 43 -15.19 -16.67 -5.05
N PHE A 44 -14.68 -17.77 -4.52
CA PHE A 44 -13.40 -18.38 -4.92
C PHE A 44 -13.27 -18.63 -6.43
N THR A 45 -14.30 -19.17 -7.07
CA THR A 45 -14.27 -19.47 -8.51
C THR A 45 -14.12 -18.19 -9.35
N ARG A 46 -14.78 -17.10 -8.95
CA ARG A 46 -14.67 -15.82 -9.64
C ARG A 46 -13.28 -15.21 -9.45
N TRP A 47 -12.67 -15.38 -8.29
CA TRP A 47 -11.27 -14.98 -8.06
C TRP A 47 -10.28 -15.72 -8.95
N LEU A 48 -10.48 -17.03 -9.18
CA LEU A 48 -9.65 -17.80 -10.11
C LEU A 48 -9.74 -17.24 -11.53
N GLU A 49 -10.96 -17.00 -12.01
CA GLU A 49 -11.21 -16.44 -13.35
C GLU A 49 -10.54 -15.07 -13.53
N LEU A 50 -10.68 -14.18 -12.55
CA LEU A 50 -10.19 -12.81 -12.62
C LEU A 50 -8.67 -12.71 -12.47
N THR A 51 -8.08 -13.49 -11.56
CA THR A 51 -6.65 -13.37 -11.24
C THR A 51 -5.76 -14.32 -12.03
N GLY A 52 -6.29 -15.44 -12.50
CA GLY A 52 -5.52 -16.53 -13.12
C GLY A 52 -4.53 -17.22 -12.15
N ALA A 53 -4.65 -16.99 -10.84
CA ALA A 53 -3.75 -17.57 -9.85
C ALA A 53 -3.98 -19.09 -9.72
N PRO A 54 -2.92 -19.89 -9.47
CA PRO A 54 -3.08 -21.30 -9.15
C PRO A 54 -3.99 -21.50 -7.92
N PRO A 55 -4.89 -22.49 -7.89
CA PRO A 55 -5.86 -22.65 -6.80
C PRO A 55 -5.27 -22.77 -5.40
N SER A 56 -4.13 -23.43 -5.24
CA SER A 56 -3.43 -23.52 -3.96
C SER A 56 -2.92 -22.16 -3.49
N VAL A 57 -2.29 -21.41 -4.40
CA VAL A 57 -1.77 -20.06 -4.12
C VAL A 57 -2.90 -19.09 -3.77
N LEU A 58 -4.03 -19.18 -4.48
CA LEU A 58 -5.21 -18.37 -4.17
C LEU A 58 -5.80 -18.73 -2.80
N THR A 59 -5.92 -20.02 -2.50
CA THR A 59 -6.40 -20.51 -1.19
C THR A 59 -5.52 -19.98 -0.06
N ASP A 60 -4.20 -20.17 -0.16
CA ASP A 60 -3.25 -19.70 0.85
C ASP A 60 -3.34 -18.19 1.06
N ARG A 61 -3.54 -17.44 -0.03
CA ARG A 61 -3.63 -15.98 0.06
C ARG A 61 -4.94 -15.50 0.67
N LEU A 62 -6.07 -16.06 0.27
CA LEU A 62 -7.37 -15.76 0.88
C LEU A 62 -7.38 -16.14 2.37
N ASN A 63 -6.74 -17.25 2.73
CA ASN A 63 -6.58 -17.67 4.12
C ASN A 63 -5.76 -16.64 4.91
N SER A 64 -4.63 -16.20 4.37
CA SER A 64 -3.78 -15.18 4.99
C SER A 64 -4.52 -13.86 5.21
N LEU A 65 -5.33 -13.42 4.24
CA LEU A 65 -6.15 -12.21 4.37
C LEU A 65 -7.28 -12.38 5.40
N ALA A 66 -7.84 -13.58 5.52
CA ALA A 66 -8.83 -13.89 6.55
C ALA A 66 -8.21 -13.92 7.95
N GLU A 67 -7.04 -14.55 8.11
CA GLU A 67 -6.29 -14.57 9.37
C GLU A 67 -5.85 -13.17 9.80
N ALA A 68 -5.49 -12.31 8.85
CA ALA A 68 -5.18 -10.90 9.10
C ALA A 68 -6.43 -10.04 9.38
N GLY A 69 -7.63 -10.61 9.34
CA GLY A 69 -8.89 -9.89 9.56
C GLY A 69 -9.25 -8.90 8.46
N VAL A 70 -8.63 -8.99 7.28
CA VAL A 70 -8.96 -8.17 6.10
C VAL A 70 -10.19 -8.72 5.38
N LEU A 71 -10.34 -10.04 5.39
CA LEU A 71 -11.52 -10.75 4.89
C LEU A 71 -12.15 -11.55 6.03
N GLU A 72 -13.45 -11.78 5.95
CA GLU A 72 -14.15 -12.78 6.75
C GLU A 72 -14.67 -13.90 5.86
N ARG A 73 -14.66 -15.14 6.37
CA ARG A 73 -15.23 -16.29 5.66
C ARG A 73 -16.66 -16.50 6.12
N SER A 74 -17.61 -16.42 5.20
CA SER A 74 -19.01 -16.68 5.46
C SER A 74 -19.47 -17.92 4.67
N PRO A 75 -20.12 -18.92 5.29
CA PRO A 75 -20.67 -20.05 4.55
C PRO A 75 -21.75 -19.55 3.56
N GLN A 76 -21.75 -20.08 2.34
CA GLN A 76 -22.70 -19.67 1.30
C GLN A 76 -24.15 -20.06 1.63
N SER A 77 -24.32 -21.11 2.41
CA SER A 77 -25.61 -21.62 2.89
C SER A 77 -25.36 -22.42 4.16
N ALA A 78 -26.38 -22.60 5.00
CA ALA A 78 -26.26 -23.40 6.21
C ALA A 78 -25.76 -24.82 5.87
N GLY A 79 -24.63 -25.22 6.46
CA GLY A 79 -24.00 -26.53 6.24
C GLY A 79 -23.21 -26.68 4.94
N SER A 80 -22.97 -25.60 4.19
CA SER A 80 -22.13 -25.64 2.98
C SER A 80 -20.64 -25.55 3.32
N ASP A 81 -19.82 -26.44 2.75
CA ASP A 81 -18.35 -26.35 2.78
C ASP A 81 -17.80 -25.18 1.94
N ARG A 82 -18.64 -24.60 1.07
CA ARG A 82 -18.28 -23.43 0.25
C ARG A 82 -18.50 -22.14 1.03
N HIS A 83 -17.49 -21.27 0.94
CA HIS A 83 -17.43 -20.01 1.64
C HIS A 83 -17.33 -18.84 0.66
N ASP A 84 -18.00 -17.75 0.99
CA ASP A 84 -17.76 -16.42 0.46
C ASP A 84 -16.74 -15.70 1.35
N TYR A 85 -15.97 -14.81 0.73
CA TYR A 85 -14.95 -13.98 1.36
C TYR A 85 -15.39 -12.52 1.30
N LEU A 86 -15.79 -11.96 2.44
CA LEU A 86 -16.34 -10.61 2.54
C LEU A 86 -15.29 -9.65 3.11
N LEU A 87 -15.28 -8.40 2.66
CA LEU A 87 -14.40 -7.37 3.24
C LEU A 87 -14.89 -7.01 4.63
N THR A 88 -14.00 -7.07 5.61
CA THR A 88 -14.25 -6.55 6.97
C THR A 88 -14.11 -5.02 6.99
N GLU A 89 -14.26 -4.40 8.16
CA GLU A 89 -13.90 -2.99 8.34
C GLU A 89 -12.43 -2.72 7.97
N LEU A 90 -11.50 -3.59 8.40
CA LEU A 90 -10.08 -3.47 8.07
C LEU A 90 -9.82 -3.69 6.58
N GLY A 91 -10.59 -4.58 5.94
CA GLY A 91 -10.59 -4.73 4.49
C GLY A 91 -11.04 -3.47 3.76
N ASN A 92 -12.16 -2.88 4.19
CA ASN A 92 -12.67 -1.62 3.64
C ASN A 92 -11.69 -0.45 3.83
N ALA A 93 -10.92 -0.44 4.92
CA ALA A 93 -9.87 0.56 5.15
C ALA A 93 -8.71 0.53 4.12
N THR A 94 -8.62 -0.51 3.27
CA THR A 94 -7.66 -0.54 2.15
C THR A 94 -8.12 0.29 0.93
N TRP A 95 -9.38 0.70 0.89
CA TRP A 95 -9.96 1.52 -0.18
C TRP A 95 -9.10 2.72 -0.61
N PRO A 96 -8.70 3.63 0.31
CA PRO A 96 -7.95 4.81 -0.11
C PRO A 96 -6.55 4.48 -0.64
N ILE A 97 -5.96 3.37 -0.19
CA ILE A 97 -4.68 2.88 -0.72
C ILE A 97 -4.85 2.52 -2.20
N LEU A 98 -5.88 1.75 -2.55
CA LEU A 98 -6.17 1.37 -3.92
C LEU A 98 -6.53 2.56 -4.81
N VAL A 99 -7.33 3.50 -4.32
CA VAL A 99 -7.65 4.72 -5.06
C VAL A 99 -6.38 5.52 -5.39
N CYS A 100 -5.45 5.65 -4.43
CA CYS A 100 -4.16 6.29 -4.69
C CYS A 100 -3.30 5.51 -5.68
N ILE A 101 -3.28 4.18 -5.61
CA ILE A 101 -2.56 3.33 -6.58
C ILE A 101 -3.15 3.50 -7.99
N TRP A 102 -4.46 3.42 -8.15
CA TRP A 102 -5.12 3.59 -9.45
C TRP A 102 -4.86 4.98 -10.03
N GLY A 103 -5.01 6.04 -9.22
CA GLY A 103 -4.71 7.41 -9.64
C GLY A 103 -3.25 7.57 -10.06
N TRP A 104 -2.31 6.99 -9.31
CA TRP A 104 -0.89 7.02 -9.64
C TRP A 104 -0.58 6.26 -10.95
N GLN A 105 -1.13 5.06 -11.12
CA GLN A 105 -0.89 4.26 -12.33
C GLN A 105 -1.47 4.93 -13.58
N ARG A 106 -2.65 5.56 -13.46
CA ARG A 106 -3.28 6.33 -14.53
C ARG A 106 -2.40 7.46 -15.06
N GLU A 107 -1.76 8.18 -14.16
CA GLU A 107 -0.95 9.33 -14.51
C GLU A 107 0.44 8.93 -15.03
N TRP A 108 1.04 7.90 -14.41
CA TRP A 108 2.48 7.65 -14.55
C TRP A 108 2.84 6.35 -15.28
N THR A 109 1.87 5.59 -15.79
CA THR A 109 2.15 4.31 -16.45
C THR A 109 1.28 4.10 -17.69
N PRO A 110 1.81 3.46 -18.75
CA PRO A 110 1.02 3.10 -19.93
C PRO A 110 -0.17 2.20 -19.59
N GLU A 111 -0.01 1.34 -18.58
CA GLU A 111 -1.06 0.45 -18.08
C GLU A 111 -2.14 1.19 -17.29
N GLY A 112 -1.96 2.48 -17.02
CA GLY A 112 -2.94 3.37 -16.41
C GLY A 112 -4.30 3.38 -17.11
N ALA A 113 -4.32 3.09 -18.42
CA ALA A 113 -5.55 2.98 -19.21
C ALA A 113 -6.49 1.86 -18.71
N TRP A 114 -5.96 0.83 -18.03
CA TRP A 114 -6.70 -0.32 -17.53
C TRP A 114 -7.18 -0.15 -16.09
N GLN A 115 -6.79 0.95 -15.43
CA GLN A 115 -7.29 1.22 -14.09
C GLN A 115 -8.74 1.72 -14.18
N PRO A 116 -9.54 1.55 -13.12
CA PRO A 116 -10.94 1.93 -13.17
C PRO A 116 -11.16 3.40 -12.86
N ASP A 117 -12.25 3.98 -13.38
CA ASP A 117 -12.65 5.37 -13.17
C ASP A 117 -13.32 5.51 -11.81
N LEU A 118 -12.95 6.55 -11.08
CA LEU A 118 -13.57 6.92 -9.83
C LEU A 118 -14.58 8.03 -10.08
N VAL A 119 -15.85 7.75 -9.84
CA VAL A 119 -16.96 8.70 -10.00
C VAL A 119 -17.57 8.99 -8.63
N HIS A 120 -17.50 10.23 -8.18
CA HIS A 120 -18.16 10.63 -6.94
C HIS A 120 -19.68 10.65 -7.14
N THR A 121 -20.42 9.89 -6.34
CA THR A 121 -21.85 9.62 -6.58
C THR A 121 -22.72 10.86 -6.40
N ALA A 122 -22.36 11.76 -5.48
CA ALA A 122 -23.17 12.94 -5.18
C ALA A 122 -23.08 14.05 -6.25
N CYS A 123 -21.94 14.18 -6.95
CA CYS A 123 -21.73 15.27 -7.92
C CYS A 123 -21.36 14.81 -9.34
N GLY A 124 -21.15 13.51 -9.56
CA GLY A 124 -20.76 12.95 -10.85
C GLY A 124 -19.33 13.27 -11.29
N HIS A 125 -18.54 13.97 -10.47
CA HIS A 125 -17.15 14.30 -10.79
C HIS A 125 -16.32 13.03 -11.00
N ARG A 126 -15.58 13.02 -12.11
CA ARG A 126 -14.65 11.96 -12.49
C ARG A 126 -13.23 12.44 -12.31
N GLY A 127 -12.41 11.67 -11.63
CA GLY A 127 -10.99 11.97 -11.53
C GLY A 127 -10.40 11.58 -10.19
N PRO A 128 -9.10 11.85 -10.01
CA PRO A 128 -8.42 11.54 -8.76
C PRO A 128 -9.00 12.38 -7.63
N ALA A 129 -9.18 11.73 -6.48
CA ALA A 129 -9.45 12.44 -5.25
C ALA A 129 -8.22 13.28 -4.83
N THR A 130 -8.47 14.32 -4.04
CA THR A 130 -7.43 15.08 -3.35
C THR A 130 -7.31 14.56 -1.93
N ILE A 131 -6.08 14.47 -1.43
CA ILE A 131 -5.82 14.11 -0.03
C ILE A 131 -5.90 15.36 0.81
N ARG A 132 -6.71 15.31 1.86
CA ARG A 132 -6.86 16.40 2.83
C ARG A 132 -6.56 15.92 4.25
N CYS A 133 -6.18 16.87 5.10
CA CYS A 133 -6.06 16.63 6.52
C CYS A 133 -7.44 16.64 7.16
N GLY A 134 -7.87 15.53 7.77
CA GLY A 134 -9.14 15.44 8.52
C GLY A 134 -9.17 16.26 9.81
N ALA A 135 -8.08 16.95 10.17
CA ALA A 135 -8.07 17.88 11.31
C ALA A 135 -8.34 19.34 10.91
N CYS A 136 -7.78 19.82 9.79
CA CYS A 136 -7.90 21.22 9.37
C CYS A 136 -8.56 21.41 7.99
N GLY A 137 -8.82 20.34 7.24
CA GLY A 137 -9.46 20.38 5.92
C GLY A 137 -8.56 20.87 4.78
N THR A 138 -7.29 21.19 5.02
CA THR A 138 -6.35 21.62 3.98
C THR A 138 -5.89 20.43 3.14
N ALA A 139 -5.66 20.65 1.85
CA ALA A 139 -5.03 19.65 0.99
C ALA A 139 -3.59 19.38 1.47
N VAL A 140 -3.15 18.12 1.41
CA VAL A 140 -1.85 17.70 1.94
C VAL A 140 -1.08 16.90 0.90
N THR A 141 0.19 17.25 0.73
CA THR A 141 1.19 16.48 0.01
C THR A 141 2.35 16.10 0.93
N GLY A 142 3.28 15.28 0.47
CA GLY A 142 4.47 14.93 1.26
C GLY A 142 5.36 16.14 1.62
N ALA A 143 5.24 17.26 0.90
CA ALA A 143 5.97 18.48 1.23
C ALA A 143 5.39 19.21 2.46
N ASP A 144 4.13 18.94 2.78
CA ASP A 144 3.37 19.58 3.86
C ASP A 144 3.37 18.73 5.14
N THR A 145 4.19 17.67 5.17
CA THR A 145 4.24 16.73 6.29
C THR A 145 5.63 16.59 6.87
N ASP A 146 5.68 16.43 8.18
CA ASP A 146 6.87 16.00 8.91
C ASP A 146 6.65 14.55 9.38
N ILE A 147 7.60 13.67 9.09
CA ILE A 147 7.54 12.26 9.49
C ILE A 147 8.43 12.06 10.70
N GLU A 148 7.80 11.82 11.84
CA GLU A 148 8.48 11.42 13.06
C GLU A 148 8.60 9.90 13.08
N MET A 149 9.83 9.42 13.17
CA MET A 149 10.15 8.01 13.27
C MET A 149 10.65 7.73 14.68
N ASP A 150 10.05 6.75 15.36
CA ASP A 150 10.63 6.25 16.60
C ASP A 150 11.96 5.55 16.27
N ALA A 151 13.04 6.01 16.90
CA ALA A 151 14.40 5.55 16.65
C ALA A 151 14.59 4.05 16.95
N GLU A 152 13.83 3.48 17.90
CA GLU A 152 13.86 2.03 18.17
C GLU A 152 13.10 1.21 17.13
N ALA A 153 12.10 1.80 16.47
CA ALA A 153 11.32 1.11 15.46
C ALA A 153 12.01 0.96 14.10
N ILE A 154 13.01 1.81 13.83
CA ILE A 154 13.94 1.72 12.70
C ILE A 154 14.57 0.31 12.61
N TRP A 155 14.92 -0.27 13.76
CA TRP A 155 15.57 -1.58 13.86
C TRP A 155 14.62 -2.74 13.53
N THR A 156 13.32 -2.58 13.80
CA THR A 156 12.32 -3.67 13.69
C THR A 156 11.71 -3.80 12.30
N VAL A 157 11.82 -2.78 11.43
CA VAL A 157 11.37 -2.84 10.02
C VAL A 157 12.10 -3.96 9.26
N THR A 158 13.29 -4.35 9.74
CA THR A 158 14.25 -5.17 8.98
C THR A 158 14.53 -6.54 9.59
N SER A 159 14.31 -6.72 10.89
CA SER A 159 14.79 -7.87 11.67
C SER A 159 13.78 -9.03 11.86
N GLY A 160 12.52 -8.89 11.40
CA GLY A 160 11.53 -9.98 11.37
C GLY A 160 11.71 -10.93 10.18
N ALA A 161 12.48 -11.99 10.36
CA ALA A 161 12.88 -12.93 9.32
C ALA A 161 11.71 -13.79 8.76
N ARG A 162 11.13 -13.37 7.63
CA ARG A 162 10.97 -14.25 6.46
C ARG A 162 11.51 -13.50 5.25
N ARG A 163 12.52 -14.07 4.58
CA ARG A 163 12.88 -13.61 3.23
C ARG A 163 11.60 -13.62 2.41
N ARG A 164 11.23 -12.48 1.81
CA ARG A 164 10.39 -12.48 0.61
C ARG A 164 11.16 -13.30 -0.42
N SER A 165 10.88 -14.61 -0.44
CA SER A 165 11.42 -15.51 -1.44
C SER A 165 11.02 -14.94 -2.77
N SER A 166 12.00 -14.59 -3.58
CA SER A 166 11.83 -14.24 -4.98
C SER A 166 11.33 -15.42 -5.82
N ARG A 167 10.83 -16.51 -5.22
CA ARG A 167 9.86 -17.39 -5.89
C ARG A 167 8.53 -16.66 -5.94
N GLY A 168 8.46 -15.64 -6.80
CA GLY A 168 7.19 -15.11 -7.24
C GLY A 168 6.35 -16.25 -7.84
N PRO A 169 5.02 -16.20 -7.74
CA PRO A 169 4.22 -16.93 -8.69
C PRO A 169 4.67 -16.48 -10.08
N ALA A 170 4.78 -17.44 -10.99
CA ALA A 170 5.28 -17.27 -12.34
C ALA A 170 4.86 -15.92 -12.96
N ARG A 171 5.78 -15.31 -13.71
CA ARG A 171 5.42 -14.35 -14.77
C ARG A 171 4.27 -15.00 -15.56
N GLY A 172 3.03 -14.54 -15.38
CA GLY A 172 1.86 -15.14 -16.03
C GLY A 172 0.53 -15.24 -15.28
N ALA A 173 0.36 -14.67 -14.08
CA ALA A 173 -0.95 -14.70 -13.39
C ALA A 173 -1.40 -13.31 -12.91
N ALA A 174 -1.69 -12.41 -13.85
CA ALA A 174 -2.72 -11.38 -13.69
C ALA A 174 -3.66 -11.60 -14.87
N GLY A 175 -4.93 -11.93 -14.64
CA GLY A 175 -5.93 -11.80 -15.70
C GLY A 175 -5.90 -10.38 -16.26
N ALA A 176 -6.25 -10.23 -17.53
CA ALA A 176 -5.97 -9.07 -18.37
C ALA A 176 -6.55 -7.71 -17.88
N ASP A 177 -7.38 -7.70 -16.83
CA ASP A 177 -8.25 -6.56 -16.52
C ASP A 177 -7.68 -5.57 -15.49
N MET A 178 -6.75 -5.95 -14.60
CA MET A 178 -6.15 -5.01 -13.64
C MET A 178 -4.65 -5.28 -13.43
N GLN A 179 -3.81 -4.30 -13.79
CA GLN A 179 -2.36 -4.44 -13.77
C GLN A 179 -1.73 -3.64 -12.64
N PHE A 180 -1.00 -4.31 -11.74
CA PHE A 180 -0.26 -3.69 -10.63
C PHE A 180 1.27 -3.71 -10.83
N ASN A 181 1.75 -4.05 -12.02
CA ASN A 181 3.19 -4.28 -12.25
C ASN A 181 4.05 -3.05 -11.93
N ALA A 182 3.66 -1.88 -12.43
CA ALA A 182 4.42 -0.65 -12.24
C ALA A 182 4.50 -0.21 -10.77
N VAL A 183 3.39 -0.31 -10.01
CA VAL A 183 3.43 0.01 -8.58
C VAL A 183 4.24 -1.04 -7.81
N MET A 184 4.18 -2.31 -8.23
CA MET A 184 4.99 -3.37 -7.63
C MET A 184 6.48 -3.23 -7.92
N GLU A 185 6.85 -2.64 -9.06
CA GLU A 185 8.24 -2.31 -9.36
C GLU A 185 8.74 -1.12 -8.52
N ALA A 186 7.86 -0.14 -8.27
CA ALA A 186 8.18 1.04 -7.47
C ALA A 186 8.27 0.76 -5.96
N ILE A 187 7.32 0.00 -5.40
CA ILE A 187 7.18 -0.18 -3.94
C ILE A 187 6.97 -1.65 -3.51
N GLY A 188 6.90 -2.57 -4.46
CA GLY A 188 6.47 -3.95 -4.23
C GLY A 188 7.54 -4.92 -3.74
N ASP A 189 8.74 -4.43 -3.40
CA ASP A 189 9.64 -5.16 -2.51
C ASP A 189 9.94 -4.31 -1.28
N ARG A 190 10.09 -4.98 -0.12
CA ARG A 190 10.20 -4.32 1.19
C ARG A 190 11.24 -3.20 1.22
N TRP A 191 12.36 -3.36 0.49
CA TRP A 191 13.42 -2.38 0.47
C TRP A 191 13.07 -1.18 -0.40
N SER A 192 12.51 -1.40 -1.59
CA SER A 192 12.04 -0.30 -2.45
C SER A 192 10.93 0.50 -1.78
N GLY A 193 10.00 -0.17 -1.09
CA GLY A 193 8.99 0.48 -0.26
C GLY A 193 9.60 1.32 0.86
N ALA A 194 10.50 0.75 1.67
CA ALA A 194 11.12 1.47 2.78
C ALA A 194 12.00 2.64 2.32
N ILE A 195 12.78 2.48 1.25
CA ILE A 195 13.59 3.56 0.66
C ILE A 195 12.69 4.69 0.15
N THR A 196 11.60 4.36 -0.55
CA THR A 196 10.66 5.36 -1.07
C THR A 196 9.96 6.10 0.07
N GLY A 197 9.54 5.40 1.13
CA GLY A 197 8.99 6.02 2.34
C GLY A 197 9.97 6.97 3.02
N LEU A 198 11.23 6.56 3.18
CA LEU A 198 12.30 7.42 3.72
C LEU A 198 12.59 8.63 2.82
N ALA A 199 12.53 8.45 1.50
CA ALA A 199 12.71 9.54 0.55
C ALA A 199 11.56 10.56 0.62
N LEU A 200 10.33 10.09 0.82
CA LEU A 200 9.15 10.93 1.09
C LEU A 200 9.29 11.68 2.41
N ALA A 201 9.92 11.07 3.42
CA ALA A 201 10.31 11.71 4.67
C ALA A 201 11.48 12.70 4.53
N GLY A 202 12.02 12.90 3.32
CA GLY A 202 13.11 13.84 3.05
C GLY A 202 14.52 13.25 3.17
N THR A 203 14.67 11.94 3.36
CA THR A 203 15.98 11.28 3.29
C THR A 203 16.51 11.31 1.86
N ARG A 204 17.72 11.85 1.66
CA ARG A 204 18.32 12.02 0.32
C ARG A 204 19.71 11.41 0.16
N ARG A 205 20.36 11.01 1.25
CA ARG A 205 21.78 10.59 1.23
C ARG A 205 21.91 9.10 1.50
N PHE A 206 22.80 8.44 0.74
CA PHE A 206 23.09 7.01 0.88
C PHE A 206 23.35 6.59 2.33
N GLY A 207 24.22 7.32 3.05
CA GLY A 207 24.56 7.00 4.44
C GLY A 207 23.37 7.08 5.40
N ARG A 208 22.40 7.98 5.15
CA ARG A 208 21.18 8.11 5.95
C ARG A 208 20.22 6.95 5.67
N PHE A 209 20.01 6.58 4.40
CA PHE A 209 19.25 5.38 4.06
C PHE A 209 19.86 4.12 4.70
N ARG A 210 21.19 3.97 4.63
CA ARG A 210 21.87 2.82 5.22
C ARG A 210 21.69 2.76 6.73
N SER A 211 21.88 3.89 7.41
CA SER A 211 21.71 3.99 8.86
C SER A 211 20.27 3.73 9.30
N ALA A 212 19.29 4.14 8.51
CA ALA A 212 17.86 4.00 8.83
C ALA A 212 17.26 2.63 8.45
N LEU A 213 17.94 1.84 7.63
CA LEU A 213 17.42 0.54 7.18
C LEU A 213 18.27 -0.62 7.68
N ASP A 214 19.47 -0.40 8.21
CA ASP A 214 20.41 -1.46 8.57
C ASP A 214 20.57 -2.53 7.47
N ILE A 215 20.66 -2.09 6.21
CA ILE A 215 20.84 -2.98 5.05
C ILE A 215 22.27 -2.93 4.52
N SER A 216 22.68 -4.03 3.88
CA SER A 216 23.99 -4.10 3.24
C SER A 216 24.16 -3.00 2.18
N PRO A 217 25.35 -2.38 2.05
CA PRO A 217 25.62 -1.38 1.02
C PRO A 217 25.29 -1.89 -0.39
N THR A 218 25.59 -3.16 -0.69
CA THR A 218 25.31 -3.79 -1.98
C THR A 218 23.82 -3.84 -2.28
N THR A 219 23.00 -4.24 -1.29
CA THR A 219 21.53 -4.26 -1.43
C THR A 219 20.97 -2.86 -1.63
N LEU A 220 21.44 -1.88 -0.84
CA LEU A 220 21.00 -0.50 -0.96
C LEU A 220 21.34 0.09 -2.34
N THR A 221 22.55 -0.16 -2.85
CA THR A 221 22.98 0.28 -4.18
C THR A 221 22.10 -0.30 -5.28
N ASP A 222 21.84 -1.61 -5.28
CA ASP A 222 20.95 -2.25 -6.27
C ASP A 222 19.55 -1.65 -6.22
N ARG A 223 18.98 -1.43 -5.03
CA ARG A 223 17.63 -0.89 -4.88
C ARG A 223 17.51 0.57 -5.30
N LEU A 224 18.46 1.41 -4.90
CA LEU A 224 18.50 2.80 -5.35
C LEU A 224 18.65 2.89 -6.88
N ALA A 225 19.47 2.02 -7.49
CA ALA A 225 19.62 1.97 -8.94
C ALA A 225 18.31 1.58 -9.64
N ARG A 226 17.57 0.59 -9.11
CA ARG A 226 16.25 0.20 -9.64
C ARG A 226 15.24 1.34 -9.54
N LEU A 227 15.14 1.99 -8.38
CA LEU A 227 14.25 3.14 -8.18
C LEU A 227 14.59 4.31 -9.10
N CYS A 228 15.87 4.51 -9.44
CA CYS A 228 16.26 5.47 -10.47
C CYS A 228 15.86 5.01 -11.89
N ALA A 229 16.02 3.72 -12.19
CA ALA A 229 15.67 3.17 -13.50
C ALA A 229 14.17 3.28 -13.82
N VAL A 230 13.31 3.18 -12.80
CA VAL A 230 11.86 3.41 -12.93
C VAL A 230 11.43 4.84 -12.62
N GLU A 231 12.38 5.78 -12.56
CA GLU A 231 12.12 7.21 -12.38
C GLU A 231 11.31 7.56 -11.12
N ILE A 232 11.42 6.76 -10.05
CA ILE A 232 10.89 7.14 -8.72
C ILE A 232 11.88 8.09 -8.04
N LEU A 233 13.16 7.78 -8.17
CA LEU A 233 14.26 8.62 -7.72
C LEU A 233 15.07 9.12 -8.91
N GLU A 234 15.79 10.21 -8.70
CA GLU A 234 16.80 10.70 -9.62
C GLU A 234 18.09 11.02 -8.86
N ARG A 235 19.22 10.97 -9.58
CA ARG A 235 20.51 11.47 -9.10
C ARG A 235 20.84 12.74 -9.90
N PRO A 236 20.68 13.94 -9.30
CA PRO A 236 20.94 15.19 -10.01
C PRO A 236 22.40 15.31 -10.48
N ALA A 237 22.60 15.82 -11.68
CA ALA A 237 23.93 16.17 -12.18
C ALA A 237 24.60 17.20 -11.25
N GLY A 238 25.88 17.00 -10.93
CA GLY A 238 26.65 17.88 -10.03
C GLY A 238 26.48 17.60 -8.53
N SER A 239 25.56 16.70 -8.13
CA SER A 239 25.49 16.15 -6.77
C SER A 239 25.31 14.63 -6.84
N GLU A 240 26.37 13.92 -7.22
CA GLU A 240 26.37 12.45 -7.32
C GLU A 240 26.01 11.74 -5.99
N ARG A 241 25.98 12.49 -4.89
CA ARG A 241 25.80 12.01 -3.51
C ARG A 241 24.36 12.08 -2.99
N GLU A 242 23.42 12.64 -3.77
CA GLU A 242 22.02 12.76 -3.37
C GLU A 242 21.07 12.01 -4.32
N TYR A 243 20.05 11.40 -3.73
CA TYR A 243 18.89 10.82 -4.39
C TYR A 243 17.68 11.70 -4.07
N ARG A 244 16.95 12.13 -5.10
CA ARG A 244 15.76 12.99 -4.96
C ARG A 244 14.55 12.32 -5.56
N LEU A 245 13.37 12.56 -4.99
CA LEU A 245 12.12 12.12 -5.59
C LEU A 245 11.80 12.96 -6.83
N THR A 246 11.56 12.27 -7.93
CA THR A 246 10.93 12.82 -9.14
C THR A 246 9.47 13.18 -8.86
N PRO A 247 8.77 13.90 -9.76
CA PRO A 247 7.32 14.06 -9.68
C PRO A 247 6.57 12.73 -9.56
N ARG A 248 6.98 11.71 -10.32
CA ARG A 248 6.44 10.34 -10.26
C ARG A 248 6.59 9.70 -8.89
N GLY A 249 7.76 9.85 -8.27
CA GLY A 249 8.01 9.34 -6.91
C GLY A 249 7.22 10.10 -5.84
N ARG A 250 7.11 11.43 -5.94
CA ARG A 250 6.32 12.24 -4.99
C ARG A 250 4.84 11.89 -5.01
N ALA A 251 4.31 11.51 -6.18
CA ALA A 251 2.92 11.10 -6.32
C ALA A 251 2.57 9.81 -5.54
N LEU A 252 3.56 9.03 -5.08
CA LEU A 252 3.35 7.87 -4.20
C LEU A 252 3.02 8.26 -2.75
N PHE A 253 3.13 9.55 -2.37
CA PHE A 253 2.80 10.02 -1.03
C PHE A 253 1.46 9.49 -0.51
N GLY A 254 0.42 9.54 -1.35
CA GLY A 254 -0.91 9.06 -0.98
C GLY A 254 -0.93 7.59 -0.59
N VAL A 255 -0.23 6.75 -1.36
CA VAL A 255 -0.12 5.32 -1.06
C VAL A 255 0.52 5.10 0.31
N PHE A 256 1.62 5.80 0.61
CA PHE A 256 2.34 5.65 1.88
C PHE A 256 1.57 6.18 3.08
N VAL A 257 0.95 7.37 2.99
CA VAL A 257 0.24 7.95 4.14
C VAL A 257 -0.98 7.11 4.53
N PHE A 258 -1.69 6.54 3.54
CA PHE A 258 -2.79 5.62 3.81
C PHE A 258 -2.31 4.24 4.27
N LEU A 259 -1.16 3.74 3.78
CA LEU A 259 -0.55 2.50 4.32
C LEU A 259 -0.16 2.66 5.79
N ILE A 260 0.47 3.78 6.16
CA ILE A 260 0.83 4.05 7.56
C ILE A 260 -0.45 4.12 8.40
N ARG A 261 -1.48 4.87 7.95
CA ARG A 261 -2.74 4.96 8.67
C ARG A 261 -3.44 3.61 8.84
N TRP A 262 -3.45 2.79 7.78
CA TRP A 262 -4.00 1.44 7.82
C TRP A 262 -3.24 0.55 8.80
N SER A 263 -1.91 0.65 8.84
CA SER A 263 -1.08 -0.13 9.78
C SER A 263 -1.42 0.15 11.24
N MET A 264 -1.76 1.40 11.57
CA MET A 264 -2.19 1.76 12.93
C MET A 264 -3.53 1.13 13.30
N GLN A 265 -4.42 0.93 12.32
CA GLN A 265 -5.71 0.27 12.53
C GLN A 265 -5.57 -1.26 12.61
N ALA A 266 -4.68 -1.84 11.80
CA ALA A 266 -4.39 -3.27 11.82
C ALA A 266 -3.67 -3.71 13.11
N PHE A 267 -2.86 -2.82 13.69
CA PHE A 267 -2.03 -3.12 14.87
C PHE A 267 -2.19 -2.05 15.97
N PRO A 268 -3.40 -1.88 16.55
CA PRO A 268 -3.68 -0.79 17.49
C PRO A 268 -2.90 -0.91 18.81
N GLN A 269 -2.41 -2.11 19.13
CA GLN A 269 -1.70 -2.41 20.37
C GLN A 269 -0.19 -2.14 20.29
N VAL A 270 0.33 -1.86 19.09
CA VAL A 270 1.74 -1.55 18.87
C VAL A 270 1.84 -0.06 18.60
N PRO A 271 2.60 0.71 19.40
CA PRO A 271 2.85 2.11 19.10
C PRO A 271 3.32 2.25 17.64
N GLY A 272 2.61 3.07 16.87
CA GLY A 272 2.91 3.25 15.46
C GLY A 272 4.34 3.76 15.30
N PRO A 273 5.22 3.05 14.56
CA PRO A 273 6.64 3.41 14.47
C PRO A 273 6.88 4.68 13.66
N LEU A 274 5.87 5.10 12.88
CA LEU A 274 5.87 6.26 12.01
C LEU A 274 4.64 7.09 12.34
N GLN A 275 4.86 8.33 12.76
CA GLN A 275 3.83 9.35 12.90
C GLN A 275 4.03 10.39 11.82
N VAL A 276 2.95 10.74 11.12
CA VAL A 276 2.98 11.78 10.10
C VAL A 276 2.23 12.97 10.66
N LEU A 277 2.94 14.07 10.91
CA LEU A 277 2.36 15.33 11.35
C LEU A 277 2.11 16.22 10.13
N HIS A 278 0.97 16.90 10.11
CA HIS A 278 0.71 17.93 9.11
C HIS A 278 1.36 19.24 9.55
N ARG A 279 2.25 19.80 8.73
CA ARG A 279 3.05 20.97 9.09
C ARG A 279 2.21 22.22 9.35
N ASP A 280 1.13 22.43 8.59
CA ASP A 280 0.33 23.66 8.75
C ASP A 280 -0.48 23.68 10.05
N CYS A 281 -0.96 22.52 10.52
CA CYS A 281 -1.81 22.46 11.72
C CYS A 281 -1.17 21.77 12.92
N GLY A 282 0.03 21.20 12.77
CA GLY A 282 0.78 20.50 13.82
C GLY A 282 0.15 19.18 14.31
N ASN A 283 -1.02 18.80 13.81
CA ASN A 283 -1.71 17.60 14.26
C ASN A 283 -1.19 16.35 13.55
N LEU A 284 -1.36 15.19 14.21
CA LEU A 284 -1.25 13.90 13.56
C LEU A 284 -2.19 13.84 12.36
N LEU A 285 -1.62 13.60 11.18
CA LEU A 285 -2.32 13.58 9.92
C LEU A 285 -3.31 12.41 9.90
N ARG A 286 -4.60 12.75 9.82
CA ARG A 286 -5.67 11.84 9.43
C ARG A 286 -5.95 12.09 7.96
N PRO A 287 -5.32 11.34 7.02
CA PRO A 287 -5.53 11.59 5.61
C PRO A 287 -6.95 11.16 5.23
N GLU A 288 -7.62 11.99 4.43
CA GLU A 288 -8.94 11.72 3.88
C GLU A 288 -8.95 12.01 2.38
N LEU A 289 -9.65 11.17 1.61
CA LEU A 289 -9.88 11.43 0.19
C LEU A 289 -11.10 12.34 0.03
N GLN A 290 -10.96 13.41 -0.73
CA GLN A 290 -12.05 14.33 -1.06
C GLN A 290 -12.19 14.53 -2.57
N CYS A 291 -13.42 14.77 -2.99
CA CYS A 291 -13.78 14.99 -4.38
C CYS A 291 -13.31 16.39 -4.82
N ARG A 292 -12.56 16.50 -5.90
CA ARG A 292 -12.13 17.80 -6.45
C ARG A 292 -13.27 18.68 -6.95
N GLY A 293 -14.43 18.09 -7.25
CA GLY A 293 -15.58 18.83 -7.78
C GLY A 293 -16.47 19.47 -6.72
N CYS A 294 -16.52 18.92 -5.50
CA CYS A 294 -17.45 19.38 -4.46
C CYS A 294 -16.91 19.29 -3.03
N ASP A 295 -15.65 18.90 -2.85
CA ASP A 295 -14.98 18.66 -1.56
C ASP A 295 -15.65 17.62 -0.64
N GLY A 296 -16.68 16.91 -1.12
CA GLY A 296 -17.29 15.79 -0.41
C GLY A 296 -16.33 14.61 -0.23
N PRO A 297 -16.51 13.79 0.83
CA PRO A 297 -15.64 12.64 1.10
C PRO A 297 -15.74 11.61 -0.03
N VAL A 298 -14.62 10.96 -0.35
CA VAL A 298 -14.52 9.90 -1.37
C VAL A 298 -14.13 8.60 -0.68
N ASN A 299 -15.15 7.91 -0.17
CA ASN A 299 -15.04 6.59 0.44
C ASN A 299 -15.76 5.55 -0.44
N ARG A 300 -15.82 4.30 0.04
CA ARG A 300 -16.45 3.20 -0.71
C ARG A 300 -17.95 3.46 -1.00
N GLU A 301 -18.66 4.17 -0.15
CA GLU A 301 -20.10 4.40 -0.27
C GLU A 301 -20.41 5.63 -1.15
N SER A 302 -19.55 6.65 -1.10
CA SER A 302 -19.70 7.89 -1.86
C SER A 302 -19.04 7.85 -3.24
N ALA A 303 -18.41 6.73 -3.61
CA ALA A 303 -17.76 6.57 -4.90
C ALA A 303 -18.23 5.31 -5.62
N ARG A 304 -18.57 5.49 -6.91
CA ARG A 304 -18.79 4.38 -7.83
C ARG A 304 -17.54 4.18 -8.67
N ILE A 305 -17.19 2.92 -8.84
CA ILE A 305 -16.13 2.51 -9.75
C ILE A 305 -16.76 2.17 -11.10
N GLU A 306 -16.24 2.75 -12.17
CA GLU A 306 -16.60 2.39 -13.54
C GLU A 306 -15.39 1.79 -14.25
N SER A 307 -15.52 0.56 -14.74
CA SER A 307 -14.47 -0.04 -15.56
C SER A 307 -14.43 0.66 -16.92
N ILE A 308 -13.24 1.02 -17.38
CA ILE A 308 -13.05 1.46 -18.76
C ILE A 308 -12.99 0.20 -19.62
N VAL A 309 -14.02 -0.02 -20.43
CA VAL A 309 -13.84 -0.82 -21.66
C VAL A 309 -12.87 0.00 -22.53
N PRO A 310 -11.71 -0.52 -22.94
CA PRO A 310 -10.74 0.26 -23.69
C PRO A 310 -11.44 0.85 -24.93
N ARG A 311 -11.40 2.19 -25.07
CA ARG A 311 -11.75 2.79 -26.36
C ARG A 311 -10.72 2.28 -27.36
N PRO A 312 -11.12 1.66 -28.47
CA PRO A 312 -10.15 1.28 -29.49
C PRO A 312 -9.37 2.53 -29.89
N HIS A 313 -8.05 2.41 -29.90
CA HIS A 313 -7.15 3.46 -30.37
C HIS A 313 -7.64 3.94 -31.75
N ALA A 314 -7.93 5.24 -31.86
CA ALA A 314 -8.15 5.91 -33.12
C ALA A 314 -6.81 6.28 -33.75
#